data_AF-A0A6F8ZIQ7-F1
#
_entry.id   AF-A0A6F8ZIQ7-F1
#
_cell.length_a   1.000
_cell.length_b   1.000
_cell.length_c   1.000
_cell.angle_alpha   90.00
_cell.angle_beta   90.00
_cell.angle_gamma   90.00
#
_symmetry.space_group_name_H-M   'P 1'
#
loop_
_entity.id
_entity.type
_entity.pdbx_description
1 polymer ?
#
loop_
_entity_poly.entity_id
_entity_poly.type
_entity_poly.pdbx_seq_one_letter_code
_entity_poly.pdbx_strand_id
1 'polypeptide(L)' 'MCEPEDRSQAPSMDTLLEWLEEEDGAEATDGCWVELDGVCEHGCRSWLLVMGLI' A
#
# COMPACT_ATOMS: atom_id res chain seq x y z
N MET A 1 -5.35 14.74 -4.27
CA MET A 1 -5.88 14.75 -2.90
C MET A 1 -6.44 13.36 -2.71
N CYS A 2 -5.89 12.55 -1.80
CA CYS A 2 -6.40 11.21 -1.53
C CYS A 2 -7.86 11.34 -1.07
N GLU A 3 -8.81 10.85 -1.87
CA GLU A 3 -10.24 11.02 -1.59
C GLU A 3 -10.69 9.93 -0.59
N PRO A 4 -11.37 10.29 0.50
CA PRO A 4 -11.52 9.42 1.68
C PRO A 4 -12.50 8.24 1.51
N GLU A 5 -12.97 7.94 0.30
CA GLU A 5 -13.96 6.90 0.03
C GLU A 5 -13.34 5.52 -0.21
N ASP A 6 -12.08 5.44 -0.65
CA ASP A 6 -11.40 4.15 -0.85
C ASP A 6 -10.50 3.82 0.35
N ARG A 7 -11.09 3.60 1.52
CA ARG A 7 -10.38 2.87 2.58
C ARG A 7 -10.37 1.40 2.18
N SER A 8 -9.51 1.03 1.25
CA SER A 8 -9.21 -0.36 0.93
C SER A 8 -8.92 -1.05 2.26
N GLN A 9 -9.68 -2.09 2.58
CA GLN A 9 -9.61 -2.69 3.91
C GLN A 9 -8.17 -3.09 4.19
N ALA A 10 -7.63 -2.68 5.34
CA ALA A 10 -6.23 -2.95 5.69
C ALA A 10 -5.91 -4.43 5.44
N PRO A 11 -4.96 -4.74 4.54
CA PRO A 11 -4.58 -6.11 4.26
C PRO A 11 -3.95 -6.73 5.51
N SER A 12 -4.03 -8.05 5.60
CA SER A 12 -3.34 -8.79 6.67
C SER A 12 -1.82 -8.71 6.47
N MET A 13 -1.07 -8.87 7.55
CA MET A 13 0.40 -8.83 7.49
C MET A 13 0.98 -9.91 6.57
N ASP A 14 0.38 -11.11 6.52
CA ASP A 14 0.76 -12.15 5.55
C ASP A 14 0.61 -11.69 4.09
N THR A 15 -0.49 -11.01 3.75
CA THR A 15 -0.73 -10.47 2.40
C THR A 15 0.28 -9.38 2.05
N LEU A 16 0.66 -8.54 3.02
CA LEU A 16 1.69 -7.53 2.81
C LEU A 16 3.07 -8.13 2.59
N LEU A 17 3.41 -9.21 3.29
CA LEU A 17 4.66 -9.94 3.05
C LEU A 17 4.65 -10.58 1.66
N GLU A 18 3.55 -11.22 1.28
CA GLU A 18 3.39 -11.82 -0.05
C GLU A 18 3.59 -10.77 -1.16
N TRP A 19 2.97 -9.60 -1.03
CA TRP A 19 3.16 -8.49 -1.99
C TRP A 19 4.59 -7.96 -2.02
N LEU A 20 5.26 -7.88 -0.86
CA LEU A 20 6.65 -7.45 -0.79
C LEU A 20 7.62 -8.48 -1.40
N GLU A 21 7.39 -9.77 -1.18
CA GLU A 21 8.26 -10.86 -1.64
C GLU A 21 8.00 -11.26 -3.10
N GLU A 22 6.74 -11.25 -3.55
CA GLU A 22 6.35 -11.71 -4.89
C GLU A 22 6.20 -10.56 -5.90
N GLU A 23 5.64 -9.43 -5.49
CA GLU A 23 5.25 -8.34 -6.40
C GLU A 23 6.10 -7.06 -6.24
N ASP A 24 7.06 -7.05 -5.29
CA ASP A 24 7.99 -5.93 -5.02
C ASP A 24 7.25 -4.59 -4.77
N GLY A 25 6.07 -4.67 -4.15
CA GLY A 25 5.17 -3.54 -3.96
C GLY A 25 4.04 -3.84 -2.98
N ALA A 26 3.08 -2.91 -2.86
CA ALA A 26 1.83 -3.14 -2.14
C ALA A 26 0.76 -2.14 -2.54
N GLU A 27 -0.48 -2.43 -2.18
CA GLU A 27 -1.58 -1.49 -2.31
C GLU A 27 -1.42 -0.29 -1.35
N ALA A 28 -1.79 0.90 -1.83
CA ALA A 28 -1.94 2.12 -1.03
C ALA A 28 -3.27 2.15 -0.30
N THR A 29 -3.39 3.05 0.67
CA THR A 29 -4.62 3.27 1.45
C THR A 29 -5.81 3.80 0.64
N ASP A 30 -5.70 3.81 -0.69
CA ASP A 30 -6.63 4.36 -1.67
C ASP A 30 -6.91 3.34 -2.80
N GLY A 31 -6.38 2.11 -2.67
CA GLY A 31 -6.59 1.02 -3.63
C GLY A 31 -5.62 1.05 -4.82
N CYS A 32 -4.74 2.05 -4.88
CA CYS A 32 -3.73 2.18 -5.91
C CYS A 32 -2.54 1.24 -5.62
N TRP A 33 -2.08 0.49 -6.62
CA TRP A 33 -0.85 -0.29 -6.47
C TRP A 33 0.37 0.63 -6.47
N VAL A 34 1.24 0.48 -5.47
CA VAL A 34 2.48 1.25 -5.36
C VAL A 34 3.66 0.32 -5.18
N GLU A 35 4.71 0.59 -5.93
CA GLU A 35 5.98 -0.13 -5.83
C GLU A 35 6.75 0.31 -4.56
N LEU A 36 7.99 -0.13 -4.39
CA LEU A 36 8.88 0.20 -3.25
C LEU A 36 9.03 1.71 -2.94
N ASP A 37 8.56 2.61 -3.79
CA ASP A 37 8.48 4.06 -3.50
C ASP A 37 7.51 4.34 -2.33
N GLY A 38 6.54 3.44 -2.14
CA GLY A 38 5.59 3.47 -1.03
C GLY A 38 4.59 4.63 -1.09
N VAL A 39 4.61 5.46 -2.12
CA VAL A 39 3.68 6.57 -2.30
C VAL A 39 3.10 6.51 -3.70
N CYS A 40 1.76 6.59 -3.82
CA CYS A 40 1.12 6.60 -5.12
C CYS A 40 1.22 7.97 -5.78
N GLU A 41 0.95 8.03 -7.09
CA GLU A 41 0.87 9.29 -7.84
C GLU A 41 -0.15 10.29 -7.27
N HIS A 42 -1.13 9.81 -6.48
CA HIS A 42 -2.13 10.64 -5.80
C HIS A 42 -1.65 11.19 -4.43
N GLY A 43 -0.49 10.76 -3.97
CA GLY A 43 0.14 11.16 -2.70
C GLY A 43 -0.31 10.36 -1.47
N CYS A 44 -1.00 9.24 -1.66
CA CYS A 44 -1.39 8.31 -0.60
C CYS A 44 -0.23 7.35 -0.28
N ARG A 45 -0.10 6.93 0.98
CA ARG A 45 0.95 6.01 1.42
C ARG A 45 0.54 4.56 1.22
N SER A 46 1.51 3.70 0.92
CA SER A 46 1.37 2.25 0.85
C SER A 46 1.01 1.67 2.20
N TRP A 47 0.30 0.54 2.22
CA TRP A 47 0.13 -0.23 3.44
C TRP A 47 1.47 -0.70 4.03
N LEU A 48 2.49 -0.94 3.20
CA LEU A 48 3.86 -1.23 3.65
C LEU A 48 4.48 -0.07 4.46
N LEU A 49 4.36 1.17 3.99
CA LEU A 49 4.83 2.36 4.71
C LEU A 49 4.00 2.64 5.97
N VAL A 50 2.68 2.44 5.89
CA VAL A 50 1.79 2.62 7.05
C VAL A 50 2.11 1.61 8.16
N MET A 51 2.48 0.39 7.78
CA MET A 51 2.83 -0.69 8.70
C MET A 51 4.34 -0.70 9.07
N GLY A 52 5.17 0.10 8.40
CA GLY A 52 6.60 0.24 8.69
C GLY A 52 7.45 -0.96 8.24
N LEU A 53 7.05 -1.62 7.15
CA LEU A 53 7.78 -2.75 6.58
C LEU A 53 8.94 -2.32 5.68
N ILE A 54 8.97 -1.05 5.25
CA ILE A 54 10.05 -0.39 4.49
C ILE A 54 10.32 1.03 5.01
#